data_AF-A0A9R1G7V2-F1
#
_entry.id   AF-A0A9R1G7V2-F1
#
_cell.length_a   1.000
_cell.length_b   1.000
_cell.length_c   1.000
_cell.angle_alpha   90.00
_cell.angle_beta   90.00
_cell.angle_gamma   90.00
#
_symmetry.space_group_name_H-M   'P 1'
#
loop_
_entity.id
_entity.type
_entity.pdbx_description
1 polymer ?
#
loop_
_entity_poly.entity_id
_entity_poly.type
_entity_poly.pdbx_seq_one_letter_code
_entity_poly.pdbx_strand_id
1 'polypeptide(L)'
;MRPEKAGCNRLAVNSDNMKVIEIIKNGGHSVKAAMAGFDDCYFIACDFPLVRFEHCTREANKMSHEIARLVKFSVTADWFEEPVRDIVHLLIDDVTIISNK
;
A
#
# COMPACT_ATOMS: atom_id res chain seq x y z
N MET A 1 -8.00 9.47 -5.47
CA MET A 1 -8.07 9.16 -6.92
C MET A 1 -9.05 8.01 -7.06
N ARG A 2 -10.15 8.15 -7.83
CA ARG A 2 -11.09 7.03 -8.00
C ARG A 2 -10.44 5.95 -8.88
N PRO A 3 -10.53 4.65 -8.54
CA PRO A 3 -9.93 3.53 -9.30
C PRO A 3 -10.31 3.52 -10.79
N GLU A 4 -11.47 4.08 -11.13
CA GLU A 4 -11.98 4.21 -12.52
C GLU A 4 -11.02 4.97 -13.47
N LYS A 5 -10.07 5.78 -12.95
CA LYS A 5 -9.16 6.56 -13.81
C LYS A 5 -7.93 5.79 -14.32
N ALA A 6 -7.58 4.64 -13.75
CA ALA A 6 -6.40 3.86 -14.18
C ALA A 6 -6.73 2.67 -15.09
N GLY A 7 -8.01 2.28 -15.21
CA GLY A 7 -8.42 1.10 -15.99
C GLY A 7 -7.95 -0.24 -15.40
N CYS A 8 -7.46 -0.24 -14.16
CA CYS A 8 -6.96 -1.44 -13.48
C CYS A 8 -8.12 -2.33 -13.03
N ASN A 9 -8.21 -3.53 -13.60
CA ASN A 9 -9.24 -4.52 -13.23
C ASN A 9 -8.79 -5.43 -12.08
N ARG A 10 -7.50 -5.39 -11.71
CA ARG A 10 -6.89 -6.27 -10.72
C ARG A 10 -6.00 -5.48 -9.77
N LEU A 11 -6.15 -5.70 -8.48
CA LEU A 11 -5.35 -5.11 -7.43
C LEU A 11 -4.77 -6.22 -6.54
N ALA A 12 -3.47 -6.16 -6.27
CA ALA A 12 -2.81 -6.98 -5.26
C ALA A 12 -2.24 -6.06 -4.19
N VAL A 13 -2.69 -6.25 -2.95
CA VAL A 13 -2.24 -5.49 -1.78
C VAL A 13 -1.32 -6.39 -0.97
N ASN A 14 -0.07 -5.95 -0.80
CA ASN A 14 0.96 -6.70 -0.10
C ASN A 14 1.32 -6.05 1.24
N SER A 15 1.67 -6.87 2.24
CA SER A 15 2.24 -6.41 3.50
C SER A 15 3.20 -7.44 4.08
N ASP A 16 4.29 -6.97 4.69
CA ASP A 16 5.22 -7.79 5.48
C ASP A 16 4.73 -8.05 6.91
N ASN A 17 3.52 -7.61 7.25
CA ASN A 17 2.89 -7.87 8.53
C ASN A 17 1.70 -8.81 8.37
N MET A 18 1.88 -10.06 8.77
CA MET A 18 0.83 -11.09 8.68
C MET A 18 -0.49 -10.67 9.36
N LYS A 19 -0.42 -9.97 10.50
CA LYS A 19 -1.61 -9.53 11.23
C LYS A 19 -2.42 -8.52 10.43
N VAL A 20 -1.76 -7.64 9.67
CA VAL A 20 -2.42 -6.67 8.79
C VAL A 20 -3.19 -7.40 7.69
N ILE A 21 -2.59 -8.43 7.08
CA ILE A 21 -3.26 -9.23 6.06
C ILE A 21 -4.46 -10.00 6.62
N GLU A 22 -4.33 -10.60 7.80
CA GLU A 22 -5.43 -11.30 8.46
C GLU A 22 -6.60 -10.36 8.79
N ILE A 23 -6.30 -9.17 9.31
CA ILE A 23 -7.29 -8.13 9.61
C ILE A 23 -8.08 -7.73 8.35
N ILE A 24 -7.37 -7.40 7.28
CA ILE A 24 -8.00 -6.89 6.06
C ILE A 24 -8.81 -8.00 5.37
N LYS A 25 -8.32 -9.24 5.36
CA LYS A 25 -9.07 -10.40 4.82
C LYS A 25 -10.36 -10.69 5.55
N ASN A 26 -10.42 -10.40 6.84
CA ASN A 26 -11.64 -10.58 7.65
C ASN A 26 -12.62 -9.41 7.51
N GLY A 27 -12.49 -8.60 6.44
CA GLY A 27 -13.37 -7.47 6.15
C GLY A 27 -13.14 -6.27 7.09
N GLY A 28 -11.95 -6.16 7.69
CA GLY A 28 -11.63 -5.06 8.60
C GLY A 28 -12.32 -5.12 9.97
N HIS A 29 -13.12 -6.16 10.25
CA HIS A 29 -13.87 -6.26 11.50
C HIS A 29 -12.99 -6.53 12.74
N SER A 30 -12.60 -5.48 13.46
CA SER A 30 -12.00 -5.56 14.80
C SER A 30 -12.21 -4.27 15.59
N VAL A 31 -12.47 -4.39 16.90
CA VAL A 31 -13.00 -3.33 17.79
C VAL A 31 -11.96 -2.26 18.21
N LYS A 32 -10.78 -2.18 17.59
CA LYS A 32 -9.69 -1.26 18.02
C LYS A 32 -9.51 -0.07 17.08
N ALA A 33 -9.32 1.13 17.65
CA ALA A 33 -9.18 2.41 16.94
C ALA A 33 -8.08 2.46 15.85
N ALA A 34 -7.02 1.65 15.95
CA ALA A 34 -5.99 1.54 14.91
C ALA A 34 -6.51 0.88 13.61
N MET A 35 -7.73 0.36 13.60
CA MET A 35 -8.33 -0.38 12.47
C MET A 35 -9.20 0.47 11.54
N ALA A 36 -9.62 1.68 11.93
CA ALA A 36 -10.42 2.54 11.07
C ALA A 36 -9.71 2.83 9.72
N GLY A 37 -8.39 2.98 9.77
CA GLY A 37 -7.58 3.09 8.55
C GLY A 37 -7.54 1.81 7.71
N PHE A 38 -7.67 0.62 8.31
CA PHE A 38 -7.74 -0.65 7.58
C PHE A 38 -9.11 -0.88 6.94
N ASP A 39 -10.20 -0.45 7.58
CA ASP A 39 -11.55 -0.48 7.00
C ASP A 39 -11.61 0.38 5.74
N ASP A 40 -11.11 1.61 5.82
CA ASP A 40 -11.02 2.50 4.66
C ASP A 40 -10.20 1.88 3.52
N CYS A 41 -9.03 1.31 3.82
CA CYS A 41 -8.22 0.60 2.82
C CYS A 41 -8.97 -0.58 2.20
N TYR A 42 -9.71 -1.35 3.00
CA TYR A 42 -10.51 -2.47 2.50
C TYR A 42 -11.59 -1.99 1.54
N PHE A 43 -12.38 -0.98 1.92
CA PHE A 43 -13.44 -0.43 1.06
C PHE A 43 -12.88 0.16 -0.24
N ILE A 44 -11.78 0.91 -0.18
CA ILE A 44 -11.10 1.44 -1.37
C ILE A 44 -10.61 0.30 -2.28
N ALA A 45 -10.11 -0.79 -1.70
CA ALA A 45 -9.63 -1.93 -2.46
C ALA A 45 -10.79 -2.76 -3.07
N CYS A 46 -11.95 -2.79 -2.42
CA CYS A 46 -13.17 -3.43 -2.92
C CYS A 46 -13.81 -2.71 -4.12
N ASP A 47 -13.43 -1.46 -4.40
CA ASP A 47 -13.82 -0.78 -5.65
C ASP A 47 -13.19 -1.44 -6.91
N PHE A 48 -12.17 -2.31 -6.73
CA PHE A 48 -11.56 -3.06 -7.83
C PHE A 48 -12.29 -4.41 -8.05
N PRO A 49 -12.57 -4.81 -9.31
CA PRO A 49 -13.29 -6.06 -9.60
C PRO A 49 -12.60 -7.33 -9.08
N LEU A 50 -11.27 -7.33 -9.03
CA LEU A 50 -10.49 -8.43 -8.47
C LEU A 50 -9.41 -7.88 -7.54
N VAL A 51 -9.58 -8.09 -6.25
CA VAL A 51 -8.61 -7.72 -5.22
C VAL A 51 -8.03 -8.96 -4.55
N ARG A 52 -6.73 -8.94 -4.25
CA ARG A 52 -6.04 -9.93 -3.41
C ARG A 52 -5.27 -9.23 -2.31
N PHE A 53 -5.25 -9.86 -1.13
CA PHE A 53 -4.45 -9.44 0.01
C PHE A 53 -3.43 -10.53 0.31
N GLU A 54 -2.15 -10.22 0.24
CA GLU A 54 -1.08 -11.22 0.29
C GLU A 54 0.03 -10.77 1.26
N HIS A 55 0.57 -11.73 2.01
CA HIS A 55 1.74 -11.46 2.85
C HIS A 55 2.99 -11.58 1.99
N CYS A 56 3.91 -10.63 2.10
CA CYS A 56 5.21 -10.65 1.44
C CYS A 56 6.35 -10.60 2.46
N THR A 57 7.58 -10.91 2.02
CA THR A 57 8.73 -10.75 2.91
C THR A 57 9.09 -9.28 3.06
N ARG A 58 9.82 -8.93 4.12
CA ARG A 58 10.27 -7.54 4.35
C ARG A 58 11.17 -7.04 3.21
N GLU A 59 11.93 -7.94 2.59
CA GLU A 59 12.76 -7.64 1.43
C GLU A 59 11.91 -7.28 0.20
N ALA A 60 10.78 -7.95 0.01
CA ALA A 60 9.83 -7.63 -1.06
C ALA A 60 9.00 -6.38 -0.74
N ASN A 61 8.80 -6.05 0.54
CA ASN A 61 8.11 -4.84 1.00
C ASN A 61 9.07 -3.66 1.30
N LYS A 62 10.30 -3.72 0.78
CA LYS A 62 11.39 -2.84 1.21
C LYS A 62 11.07 -1.35 1.01
N MET A 63 10.45 -0.98 -0.10
CA MET A 63 10.07 0.43 -0.32
C MET A 63 9.08 0.91 0.75
N SER A 64 7.99 0.18 0.98
CA SER A 64 7.00 0.55 2.00
C SER A 64 7.61 0.62 3.39
N HIS A 65 8.54 -0.30 3.71
CA HIS A 65 9.27 -0.27 4.96
C HIS A 65 10.12 1.01 5.12
N GLU A 66 10.88 1.36 4.09
CA GLU A 66 11.75 2.55 4.10
C GLU A 66 10.94 3.85 4.13
N ILE A 67 9.81 3.91 3.42
CA ILE A 67 8.87 5.04 3.50
C ILE A 67 8.35 5.20 4.93
N ALA A 68 7.86 4.12 5.55
CA ALA A 68 7.37 4.17 6.93
C ALA A 68 8.47 4.58 7.92
N ARG A 69 9.71 4.13 7.68
CA ARG A 69 10.89 4.54 8.46
C ARG A 69 11.13 6.04 8.33
N LEU A 70 11.13 6.60 7.12
CA LEU A 70 11.37 8.02 6.87
C LEU A 70 10.26 8.90 7.47
N VAL A 71 8.99 8.54 7.27
CA VAL A 71 7.83 9.29 7.79
C VAL A 71 7.82 9.36 9.31
N LYS A 72 8.30 8.30 9.99
CA LYS A 72 8.44 8.30 11.45
C LYS A 72 9.35 9.42 11.98
N PHE A 73 10.35 9.81 11.20
CA PHE A 73 11.37 10.79 11.62
C PHE A 73 11.23 12.15 10.92
N SER A 74 10.41 12.25 9.86
CA SER A 74 10.13 13.52 9.20
C SER A 74 8.96 14.24 9.86
N VAL A 75 9.16 15.50 10.27
CA VAL A 75 8.06 16.44 10.49
C VAL A 75 7.29 16.56 9.18
N THR A 76 5.95 16.49 9.25
CA THR A 76 4.96 16.60 8.16
C THR A 76 5.44 17.48 7.00
N ALA A 77 6.19 16.89 6.07
CA ALA A 77 6.58 17.51 4.82
C ALA A 77 5.58 17.02 3.77
N ASP A 78 5.06 17.94 2.96
CA ASP A 78 4.19 17.60 1.85
C ASP A 78 5.06 17.04 0.71
N TRP A 79 4.92 15.74 0.41
CA TRP A 79 5.73 15.05 -0.60
C TRP A 79 5.03 15.04 -1.97
N PHE A 80 3.97 15.84 -2.13
CA PHE A 80 3.18 15.87 -3.35
C PHE A 80 3.92 16.52 -4.53
N GLU A 81 4.71 17.58 -4.29
CA GLU A 81 5.44 18.29 -5.35
C GLU A 81 6.86 17.73 -5.59
N GLU A 82 7.61 17.42 -4.53
CA GLU A 82 8.98 16.91 -4.63
C GLU A 82 9.17 15.67 -3.74
N PRO A 83 9.52 14.50 -4.31
CA PRO A 83 9.79 13.31 -3.53
C PRO A 83 11.08 13.47 -2.73
N VAL A 84 11.12 12.93 -1.52
CA VAL A 84 12.36 12.87 -0.73
C VAL A 84 13.41 12.08 -1.51
N ARG A 85 14.60 12.67 -1.69
CA ARG A 85 15.69 12.10 -2.51
C ARG A 85 16.02 10.65 -2.14
N ASP A 86 15.94 10.32 -0.86
CA ASP A 86 16.24 8.99 -0.33
C ASP A 86 15.27 7.89 -0.82
N ILE A 87 14.11 8.27 -1.39
CA ILE A 87 13.06 7.36 -1.84
C ILE A 87 13.08 7.17 -3.36
N VAL A 88 13.65 8.12 -4.11
CA VAL A 88 13.68 8.08 -5.58
C VAL A 88 14.31 6.77 -6.08
N HIS A 89 15.42 6.34 -5.46
CA HIS A 89 16.06 5.07 -5.82
C HIS A 89 15.18 3.86 -5.51
N LEU A 90 14.41 3.89 -4.43
CA LEU A 90 13.50 2.80 -4.06
C LEU A 90 12.27 2.74 -4.99
N LEU A 91 11.81 3.89 -5.51
CA LEU A 91 10.72 3.98 -6.48
C LEU A 91 11.12 3.40 -7.83
N ILE A 92 12.34 3.67 -8.29
CA ILE A 92 12.84 3.15 -9.57
C ILE A 92 12.89 1.61 -9.54
N ASP A 93 13.32 1.03 -8.42
CA ASP A 93 13.45 -0.42 -8.29
C ASP A 93 12.08 -1.13 -8.20
N ASP A 94 11.06 -0.46 -7.67
CA ASP A 94 9.74 -1.06 -7.42
C ASP A 94 8.75 -0.88 -8.58
N VAL A 95 8.89 0.22 -9.36
CA VAL A 95 8.02 0.48 -10.52
C VAL A 95 8.39 -0.47 -11.65
N THR A 96 7.71 -1.61 -11.70
CA THR A 96 7.70 -2.49 -12.86
C THR A 96 6.48 -2.14 -13.72
N ILE A 97 6.68 -1.51 -14.87
CA ILE A 97 5.59 -1.34 -15.84
C ILE A 97 5.27 -2.71 -16.41
N ILE A 98 4.20 -3.33 -15.91
CA ILE A 98 3.65 -4.56 -16.49
C ILE A 98 2.82 -4.14 -17.72
N SER A 99 3.48 -3.95 -18.86
CA SER A 99 2.79 -3.81 -20.13
C SER A 99 2.21 -5.16 -20.54
N ASN A 100 0.89 -5.22 -20.71
CA ASN A 100 0.24 -6.39 -21.29
C ASN A 100 0.60 -6.43 -22.79
N LYS A 101 1.15 -7.55 -23.27
CA LYS A 101 1.32 -7.81 -24.71
C LYS A 101 -0.01 -8.11 -25.37
#